data_AF-A0A524J5P2-F1
#
_entry.id   AF-A0A524J5P2-F1
#
_cell.length_a   1.000
_cell.length_b   1.000
_cell.length_c   1.000
_cell.angle_alpha   90.00
_cell.angle_beta   90.00
_cell.angle_gamma   90.00
#
_symmetry.space_group_name_H-M   'P 1'
#
loop_
_entity.id
_entity.type
_entity.pdbx_description
1 polymer ?
#
loop_
_entity_poly.entity_id
_entity_poly.type
_entity_poly.pdbx_seq_one_letter_code
_entity_poly.pdbx_strand_id
1 'polypeptide(L)'
;MGTQLCHTRRGVALDAIIQNRKQRWQNFLVNKDAGHLFLIHYQPDDEILPLPWRQLKQERIDWAWRQYEKQRARLTWLEDDALPYLHVRTGTEIFAEAFGCPVYYPDDNMPFALPLIHSAREVSGLKIPDLSTSSIAYLFDMADTLVERAGPGALLQIIDIQSPMDIAALIWDKLTFYPALVEAPEAVLELADKVKQFYVSVLDTWFERYGVEFIAHYPA
;
A
#
# COMPACT_ATOMS: atom_id res chain seq x y z
N MET A 1 -13.80 -31.73 -38.36
CA MET A 1 -14.59 -30.49 -38.29
C MET A 1 -14.58 -30.02 -36.85
N GLY A 2 -14.06 -28.81 -36.59
CA GLY A 2 -13.97 -28.25 -35.25
C GLY A 2 -12.92 -27.14 -35.21
N THR A 3 -13.13 -26.09 -35.99
CA THR A 3 -12.21 -24.94 -36.07
C THR A 3 -12.48 -23.98 -34.92
N GLN A 4 -11.43 -23.73 -34.14
CA GLN A 4 -11.21 -22.64 -33.19
C GLN A 4 -11.99 -21.35 -33.50
N LEU A 5 -12.71 -20.86 -32.48
CA LEU A 5 -13.04 -19.44 -32.33
C LEU A 5 -12.18 -18.87 -31.19
N CYS A 6 -10.90 -18.62 -31.50
CA CYS A 6 -10.08 -17.72 -30.70
C CYS A 6 -10.24 -16.32 -31.31
N HIS A 7 -11.23 -15.56 -30.83
CA HIS A 7 -11.35 -14.14 -31.16
C HIS A 7 -10.24 -13.38 -30.43
N THR A 8 -9.04 -13.36 -31.02
CA THR A 8 -7.99 -12.41 -30.62
C THR A 8 -8.50 -11.02 -31.00
N ARG A 9 -8.78 -10.15 -30.01
CA ARG A 9 -9.00 -8.71 -30.25
C ARG A 9 -7.71 -8.12 -30.84
N ARG A 10 -7.60 -8.15 -32.16
CA ARG A 10 -6.57 -7.42 -32.90
C ARG A 10 -6.90 -5.93 -32.82
N GLY A 11 -6.09 -5.18 -32.07
CA GLY A 11 -5.87 -3.76 -32.35
C GLY A 11 -6.42 -2.71 -31.36
N VAL A 12 -6.97 -3.08 -30.20
CA VAL A 12 -7.25 -2.06 -29.17
C VAL A 12 -5.94 -1.76 -28.42
N ALA A 13 -5.51 -0.50 -28.43
CA ALA A 13 -4.34 -0.06 -27.66
C ALA A 13 -4.57 -0.34 -26.16
N LEU A 14 -3.56 -0.87 -25.48
CA LEU A 14 -3.63 -1.21 -24.04
C LEU A 14 -4.16 -0.02 -23.21
N ASP A 15 -3.73 1.19 -23.56
CA ASP A 15 -4.15 2.42 -22.90
C ASP A 15 -5.67 2.63 -23.00
N ALA A 16 -6.29 2.30 -24.12
CA ALA A 16 -7.75 2.40 -24.27
C ALA A 16 -8.49 1.40 -23.36
N ILE A 17 -7.93 0.20 -23.15
CA ILE A 17 -8.48 -0.78 -22.20
C ILE A 17 -8.40 -0.23 -20.78
N ILE A 18 -7.23 0.30 -20.40
CA ILE A 18 -6.99 0.90 -19.08
C ILE A 18 -7.95 2.07 -18.84
N GLN A 19 -8.06 3.01 -19.79
CA GLN A 19 -8.96 4.17 -19.66
C GLN A 19 -10.43 3.76 -19.56
N ASN A 20 -10.86 2.75 -20.33
CA ASN A 20 -12.22 2.23 -20.22
C ASN A 20 -12.50 1.63 -18.84
N ARG A 21 -11.57 0.83 -18.30
CA ARG A 21 -11.68 0.26 -16.95
C ARG A 21 -11.65 1.35 -15.86
N LYS A 22 -10.80 2.37 -15.98
CA LYS A 22 -10.81 3.55 -15.09
C LYS A 22 -12.19 4.22 -15.07
N GLN A 23 -12.78 4.45 -16.24
CA GLN A 23 -14.11 5.06 -16.34
C GLN A 23 -15.20 4.19 -15.70
N ARG A 24 -15.11 2.87 -15.84
CA ARG A 24 -16.02 1.92 -15.19
C ARG A 24 -15.91 1.98 -13.67
N TRP A 25 -14.70 1.99 -13.12
CA TRP A 25 -14.46 2.19 -11.69
C TRP A 25 -15.01 3.51 -11.18
N GLN A 26 -14.73 4.63 -11.87
CA GLN A 26 -15.24 5.94 -11.49
C GLN A 26 -16.77 5.96 -11.48
N ASN A 27 -17.41 5.43 -12.53
CA ASN A 27 -18.86 5.32 -12.59
C ASN A 27 -19.38 4.46 -11.44
N PHE A 28 -18.76 3.31 -11.15
CA PHE A 28 -19.14 2.44 -10.04
C PHE A 28 -19.11 3.15 -8.67
N LEU A 29 -18.10 3.96 -8.41
CA LEU A 29 -17.93 4.65 -7.13
C LEU A 29 -18.90 5.81 -6.93
N VAL A 30 -19.27 6.54 -7.99
CA VAL A 30 -20.08 7.78 -7.87
C VAL A 30 -21.55 7.57 -8.24
N ASN A 31 -21.87 6.54 -9.01
CA ASN A 31 -23.20 6.28 -9.51
C ASN A 31 -23.77 5.00 -8.88
N LYS A 32 -24.78 5.17 -8.03
CA LYS A 32 -25.50 4.08 -7.34
C LYS A 32 -26.12 3.03 -8.29
N ASP A 33 -26.35 3.40 -9.55
CA ASP A 33 -26.97 2.56 -10.57
C ASP A 33 -25.94 1.92 -11.54
N ALA A 34 -24.64 2.04 -11.25
CA ALA A 34 -23.54 1.64 -12.14
C ALA A 34 -23.36 0.12 -12.38
N GLY A 35 -24.25 -0.72 -11.83
CA GLY A 35 -24.14 -2.17 -11.96
C GLY A 35 -23.02 -2.75 -11.11
N HIS A 36 -22.19 -3.62 -11.70
CA HIS A 36 -21.17 -4.38 -10.98
C HIS A 36 -19.80 -4.28 -11.63
N LEU A 37 -18.76 -4.44 -10.81
CA LEU A 37 -17.40 -4.73 -11.25
C LEU A 37 -17.10 -6.22 -11.06
N PHE A 38 -16.34 -6.81 -11.98
CA PHE A 38 -15.87 -8.19 -11.91
C PHE A 38 -14.36 -8.20 -11.73
N LEU A 39 -13.86 -8.78 -10.64
CA LEU A 39 -12.43 -8.94 -10.39
C LEU A 39 -12.12 -10.44 -10.37
N ILE A 40 -11.25 -10.90 -11.27
CA ILE A 40 -10.89 -12.32 -11.38
C ILE A 40 -9.46 -12.50 -10.87
N HIS A 41 -9.33 -13.15 -9.72
CA HIS A 41 -8.03 -13.46 -9.14
C HIS A 41 -7.38 -14.65 -9.87
N TYR A 42 -6.65 -14.35 -10.95
CA TYR A 42 -5.90 -15.33 -11.73
C TYR A 42 -4.40 -15.21 -11.47
N GLN A 43 -3.85 -16.16 -10.71
CA GLN A 43 -2.42 -16.30 -10.39
C GLN A 43 -2.00 -17.77 -10.61
N PRO A 44 -1.64 -18.16 -11.84
CA PRO A 44 -1.28 -19.54 -12.15
C PRO A 44 0.16 -19.91 -11.76
N ASP A 45 1.01 -18.91 -11.52
CA ASP A 45 2.41 -19.09 -11.15
C ASP A 45 2.57 -18.89 -9.64
N ASP A 46 3.09 -19.91 -8.95
CA ASP A 46 3.54 -19.79 -7.56
C ASP A 46 4.92 -19.13 -7.53
N GLU A 47 4.97 -17.80 -7.64
CA GLU A 47 6.20 -17.05 -7.42
C GLU A 47 6.37 -16.76 -5.93
N ILE A 48 7.55 -17.07 -5.38
CA ILE A 48 7.87 -16.77 -3.98
C ILE A 48 7.86 -15.26 -3.79
N LEU A 49 7.03 -14.78 -2.85
CA LEU A 49 6.96 -13.37 -2.50
C LEU A 49 8.21 -12.99 -1.67
N PRO A 50 8.96 -11.95 -2.06
CA PRO A 50 10.07 -11.48 -1.24
C PRO A 50 9.54 -10.92 0.08
N LEU A 51 10.18 -11.25 1.20
CA LEU A 51 9.85 -10.69 2.51
C LEU A 51 10.01 -9.16 2.47
N PRO A 52 9.20 -8.38 3.23
CA PRO A 52 9.21 -6.92 3.15
C PRO A 52 10.36 -6.31 3.98
N TRP A 53 11.53 -6.94 3.90
CA TRP A 53 12.73 -6.50 4.59
C TRP A 53 13.42 -5.39 3.80
N ARG A 54 14.09 -4.48 4.50
CA ARG A 54 14.80 -3.36 3.87
C ARG A 54 15.96 -3.83 3.00
N GLN A 55 16.67 -4.86 3.47
CA GLN A 55 17.82 -5.44 2.80
C GLN A 55 17.44 -6.06 1.45
N LEU A 56 16.18 -6.49 1.30
CA LEU A 56 15.63 -7.09 0.08
C LEU A 56 15.00 -6.03 -0.86
N LYS A 57 15.36 -4.75 -0.72
CA LYS A 57 14.80 -3.64 -1.52
C LYS A 57 14.80 -3.95 -3.03
N GLN A 58 15.92 -4.39 -3.57
CA GLN A 58 16.04 -4.66 -5.00
C GLN A 58 15.16 -5.84 -5.45
N GLU A 59 15.16 -6.93 -4.69
CA GLU A 59 14.33 -8.11 -4.97
C GLU A 59 12.84 -7.77 -4.95
N ARG A 60 12.42 -6.91 -4.01
CA ARG A 60 11.04 -6.38 -3.92
C ARG A 60 10.67 -5.53 -5.14
N ILE A 61 11.56 -4.64 -5.59
CA ILE A 61 11.35 -3.84 -6.81
C ILE A 61 11.20 -4.76 -8.03
N ASP A 62 12.10 -5.73 -8.20
CA ASP A 62 12.08 -6.63 -9.35
C ASP A 62 10.84 -7.53 -9.35
N TRP A 63 10.42 -8.02 -8.18
CA TRP A 63 9.16 -8.75 -8.03
C TRP A 63 7.96 -7.88 -8.37
N ALA A 64 7.87 -6.67 -7.82
CA ALA A 64 6.75 -5.74 -8.07
C ALA A 64 6.64 -5.40 -9.57
N TRP A 65 7.77 -5.21 -10.24
CA TRP A 65 7.80 -4.99 -11.69
C TRP A 65 7.24 -6.19 -12.46
N ARG A 66 7.70 -7.41 -12.15
CA ARG A 66 7.16 -8.63 -12.79
C ARG A 66 5.66 -8.78 -12.57
N GLN A 67 5.16 -8.49 -11.36
CA GLN A 67 3.73 -8.52 -11.09
C GLN A 67 2.97 -7.49 -11.94
N TYR A 68 3.52 -6.28 -12.10
CA TYR A 68 2.92 -5.26 -12.96
C TYR A 68 2.89 -5.69 -14.43
N GLU A 69 3.96 -6.28 -14.96
CA GLU A 69 3.98 -6.82 -16.33
C GLU A 69 2.94 -7.94 -16.51
N LYS A 70 2.82 -8.86 -15.55
CA LYS A 70 1.79 -9.91 -15.56
C LYS A 70 0.38 -9.30 -15.54
N GLN A 71 0.13 -8.25 -14.76
CA GLN A 71 -1.14 -7.51 -14.77
C GLN A 71 -1.42 -6.91 -16.14
N ARG A 72 -0.45 -6.21 -16.75
CA ARG A 72 -0.60 -5.61 -18.09
C ARG A 72 -0.85 -6.64 -19.18
N ALA A 73 -0.16 -7.79 -19.13
CA ALA A 73 -0.37 -8.87 -20.08
C ALA A 73 -1.80 -9.44 -19.97
N ARG A 74 -2.31 -9.60 -18.74
CA ARG A 74 -3.67 -10.11 -18.47
C ARG A 74 -4.76 -9.23 -19.07
N LEU A 75 -4.60 -7.90 -19.08
CA LEU A 75 -5.57 -6.97 -19.68
C LEU A 75 -5.94 -7.30 -21.13
N THR A 76 -5.04 -7.96 -21.87
CA THR A 76 -5.23 -8.23 -23.30
C THR A 76 -6.16 -9.41 -23.59
N TRP A 77 -6.42 -10.26 -22.60
CA TRP A 77 -7.18 -11.50 -22.78
C TRP A 77 -8.18 -11.81 -21.66
N LEU A 78 -7.98 -11.28 -20.44
CA LEU A 78 -8.90 -11.45 -19.32
C LEU A 78 -9.92 -10.32 -19.32
N GLU A 79 -11.19 -10.64 -19.56
CA GLU A 79 -12.30 -9.68 -19.55
C GLU A 79 -12.83 -9.47 -18.11
N ASP A 80 -12.05 -8.78 -17.30
CA ASP A 80 -12.41 -8.33 -15.95
C ASP A 80 -12.24 -6.80 -15.80
N ASP A 81 -12.45 -6.28 -14.60
CA ASP A 81 -12.37 -4.86 -14.26
C ASP A 81 -11.07 -4.49 -13.52
N ALA A 82 -10.14 -5.43 -13.36
CA ALA A 82 -8.86 -5.15 -12.72
C ALA A 82 -8.04 -4.13 -13.53
N LEU A 83 -7.35 -3.24 -12.83
CA LEU A 83 -6.43 -2.26 -13.41
C LEU A 83 -5.00 -2.65 -13.01
N PRO A 84 -4.00 -2.47 -13.88
CA PRO A 84 -2.63 -2.80 -13.54
C PRO A 84 -2.06 -1.72 -12.63
N TYR A 85 -1.40 -2.12 -11.55
CA TYR A 85 -0.76 -1.20 -10.61
C TYR A 85 0.61 -1.71 -10.16
N LEU A 86 1.47 -0.75 -9.84
CA LEU A 86 2.73 -0.94 -9.15
C LEU A 86 2.45 -1.10 -7.66
N HIS A 87 3.18 -1.97 -6.98
CA HIS A 87 2.97 -2.25 -5.56
C HIS A 87 4.29 -2.21 -4.79
N VAL A 88 4.39 -1.26 -3.86
CA VAL A 88 5.47 -1.21 -2.88
C VAL A 88 5.05 -2.03 -1.67
N ARG A 89 5.31 -3.33 -1.70
CA ARG A 89 4.93 -4.27 -0.63
C ARG A 89 5.60 -3.89 0.68
N THR A 90 4.82 -3.68 1.75
CA THR A 90 5.28 -3.37 3.11
C THR A 90 4.63 -4.30 4.14
N GLY A 91 5.11 -4.27 5.38
CA GLY A 91 4.33 -4.75 6.53
C GLY A 91 3.66 -3.60 7.27
N THR A 92 3.01 -3.93 8.38
CA THR A 92 2.22 -3.02 9.21
C THR A 92 3.06 -2.12 10.11
N GLU A 93 4.34 -2.42 10.26
CA GLU A 93 5.30 -1.77 11.14
C GLU A 93 5.74 -0.39 10.68
N ILE A 94 5.62 -0.07 9.38
CA ILE A 94 6.40 1.00 8.74
C ILE A 94 6.21 2.38 9.39
N PHE A 95 5.00 2.71 9.85
CA PHE A 95 4.74 3.97 10.54
C PHE A 95 5.25 3.95 11.97
N ALA A 96 5.06 2.86 12.71
CA ALA A 96 5.57 2.73 14.07
C ALA A 96 7.12 2.76 14.08
N GLU A 97 7.76 2.11 13.13
CA GLU A 97 9.21 2.15 12.94
C GLU A 97 9.71 3.57 12.64
N ALA A 98 8.95 4.38 11.89
CA ALA A 98 9.30 5.77 11.65
C ALA A 98 9.34 6.60 12.95
N PHE A 99 8.48 6.27 13.92
CA PHE A 99 8.50 6.82 15.28
C PHE A 99 9.62 6.27 16.17
N GLY A 100 10.41 5.31 15.69
CA GLY A 100 11.56 4.74 16.40
C GLY A 100 11.26 3.41 17.10
N CYS A 101 10.11 2.79 16.86
CA CYS A 101 9.85 1.43 17.34
C CYS A 101 10.88 0.45 16.77
N PRO A 102 11.48 -0.42 17.60
CA PRO A 102 12.25 -1.55 17.11
C PRO A 102 11.36 -2.45 16.25
N VAL A 103 11.91 -3.06 15.20
CA VAL A 103 11.18 -4.00 14.35
C VAL A 103 11.80 -5.38 14.48
N TYR A 104 10.94 -6.39 14.63
CA TYR A 104 11.33 -7.78 14.52
C TYR A 104 11.04 -8.30 13.12
N TYR A 105 12.03 -8.97 12.52
CA TYR A 105 11.99 -9.52 11.16
C TYR A 105 12.08 -11.04 11.22
N PRO A 106 10.96 -11.76 11.36
CA PRO A 106 10.94 -13.23 11.34
C PRO A 106 11.24 -13.77 9.93
N ASP A 107 11.95 -14.90 9.85
CA ASP A 107 12.36 -15.55 8.59
C ASP A 107 11.19 -16.09 7.75
N ASP A 108 10.02 -16.28 8.37
CA ASP A 108 8.86 -16.96 7.78
C ASP A 108 7.56 -16.12 7.80
N ASN A 109 7.63 -14.86 8.23
CA ASN A 109 6.43 -14.04 8.43
C ASN A 109 6.67 -12.55 8.15
N MET A 110 5.61 -11.76 8.23
CA MET A 110 5.67 -10.31 8.10
C MET A 110 6.43 -9.68 9.29
N PRO A 111 7.22 -8.62 9.05
CA PRO A 111 7.77 -7.81 10.11
C PRO A 111 6.67 -7.17 10.96
N PHE A 112 7.01 -6.88 12.20
CA PHE A 112 6.12 -6.17 13.12
C PHE A 112 6.92 -5.29 14.08
N ALA A 113 6.33 -4.16 14.46
CA ALA A 113 6.91 -3.24 15.43
C ALA A 113 6.78 -3.79 16.86
N LEU A 114 7.84 -3.60 17.65
CA LEU A 114 7.85 -3.75 19.09
C LEU A 114 7.52 -2.40 19.74
N PRO A 115 6.84 -2.40 20.91
CA PRO A 115 6.43 -1.16 21.55
C PRO A 115 7.64 -0.30 21.93
N LEU A 116 7.47 1.00 21.80
CA LEU A 116 8.42 2.03 22.22
C LEU A 116 7.96 2.74 23.50
N ILE A 117 6.64 2.91 23.65
CA ILE A 117 6.01 3.61 24.77
C ILE A 117 5.41 2.58 25.73
N HIS A 118 5.69 2.73 27.02
CA HIS A 118 5.14 1.86 28.06
C HIS A 118 4.26 2.60 29.08
N SER A 119 4.22 3.93 29.05
CA SER A 119 3.38 4.73 29.95
C SER A 119 2.99 6.09 29.36
N ALA A 120 1.86 6.64 29.82
CA ALA A 120 1.28 7.90 29.32
C ALA A 120 2.26 9.09 29.36
N ARG A 121 3.09 9.17 30.41
CA ARG A 121 4.09 10.22 30.60
C ARG A 121 5.15 10.28 29.48
N GLU A 122 5.39 9.18 28.78
CA GLU A 122 6.41 9.11 27.73
C GLU A 122 5.93 9.74 26.41
N VAL A 123 4.61 9.84 26.20
CA VAL A 123 4.02 10.35 24.94
C VAL A 123 4.50 11.77 24.64
N SER A 124 4.50 12.65 25.65
CA SER A 124 4.89 14.05 25.48
C SER A 124 6.31 14.24 24.95
N GLY A 125 7.21 13.31 25.28
CA GLY A 125 8.60 13.31 24.83
C GLY A 125 8.80 12.75 23.42
N LEU A 126 7.82 12.04 22.88
CA LEU A 126 7.89 11.46 21.54
C LEU A 126 7.81 12.58 20.49
N LYS A 127 8.78 12.60 19.59
CA LYS A 127 8.86 13.56 18.49
C LYS A 127 8.15 13.01 17.27
N ILE A 128 7.54 13.90 16.49
CA ILE A 128 7.03 13.58 15.16
C ILE A 128 8.24 13.39 14.24
N PRO A 129 8.35 12.25 13.53
CA PRO A 129 9.46 12.02 12.61
C PRO A 129 9.44 13.01 11.44
N ASP A 130 10.62 13.34 10.93
CA ASP A 130 10.74 14.03 9.66
C ASP A 130 10.73 13.02 8.51
N LEU A 131 9.91 13.27 7.48
CA LEU A 131 9.70 12.32 6.39
C LEU A 131 11.00 11.91 5.69
N SER A 132 11.87 12.89 5.40
CA SER A 132 13.08 12.69 4.60
C SER A 132 14.17 11.89 5.31
N THR A 133 14.14 11.90 6.65
CA THR A 133 15.13 11.20 7.49
C THR A 133 14.56 9.99 8.21
N SER A 134 13.24 9.80 8.15
CA SER A 134 12.57 8.67 8.78
C SER A 134 12.83 7.37 8.03
N SER A 135 12.51 6.30 8.74
CA SER A 135 12.69 4.94 8.28
C SER A 135 11.75 4.57 7.09
N ILE A 136 10.76 5.43 6.76
CA ILE A 136 9.85 5.24 5.62
C ILE A 136 10.44 5.72 4.28
N ALA A 137 11.48 6.55 4.30
CA ALA A 137 12.00 7.24 3.11
C ALA A 137 12.40 6.28 1.97
N TYR A 138 12.94 5.10 2.30
CA TYR A 138 13.34 4.11 1.30
C TYR A 138 12.16 3.56 0.47
N LEU A 139 10.92 3.67 0.97
CA LEU A 139 9.73 3.27 0.22
C LEU A 139 9.42 4.24 -0.91
N PHE A 140 9.73 5.54 -0.72
CA PHE A 140 9.65 6.53 -1.80
C PHE A 140 10.70 6.22 -2.87
N ASP A 141 11.93 5.85 -2.51
CA ASP A 141 12.92 5.44 -3.52
C ASP A 141 12.45 4.22 -4.34
N MET A 142 11.77 3.25 -3.70
CA MET A 142 11.21 2.09 -4.38
C MET A 142 10.08 2.51 -5.34
N ALA A 143 9.18 3.37 -4.87
CA ALA A 143 8.10 3.92 -5.67
C ALA A 143 8.63 4.71 -6.87
N ASP A 144 9.61 5.59 -6.66
CA ASP A 144 10.28 6.38 -7.70
C ASP A 144 10.86 5.45 -8.77
N THR A 145 11.62 4.43 -8.36
CA THR A 145 12.20 3.45 -9.29
C THR A 145 11.13 2.73 -10.12
N LEU A 146 10.02 2.33 -9.50
CA LEU A 146 8.94 1.61 -10.17
C LEU A 146 8.17 2.52 -11.14
N VAL A 147 7.87 3.75 -10.73
CA VAL A 147 7.15 4.74 -11.54
C VAL A 147 8.01 5.19 -12.74
N GLU A 148 9.29 5.48 -12.52
CA GLU A 148 10.24 5.80 -13.60
C GLU A 148 10.30 4.68 -14.65
N ARG A 149 10.33 3.43 -14.19
CA ARG A 149 10.37 2.26 -15.07
C ARG A 149 9.05 2.05 -15.83
N ALA A 150 7.91 2.32 -15.20
CA ALA A 150 6.60 2.13 -15.81
C ALA A 150 6.21 3.23 -16.81
N GLY A 151 6.74 4.44 -16.60
CA GLY A 151 6.42 5.63 -17.35
C GLY A 151 5.11 6.31 -16.89
N PRO A 152 4.75 7.44 -17.52
CA PRO A 152 3.61 8.25 -17.10
C PRO A 152 2.28 7.48 -17.14
N GLY A 153 1.43 7.71 -16.13
CA GLY A 153 0.07 7.17 -16.06
C GLY A 153 -0.05 5.77 -15.47
N ALA A 154 1.07 5.14 -15.08
CA ALA A 154 1.06 3.93 -14.28
C ALA A 154 0.43 4.21 -12.90
N LEU A 155 -0.50 3.34 -12.48
CA LEU A 155 -1.08 3.43 -11.15
C LEU A 155 -0.08 2.90 -10.13
N LEU A 156 0.06 3.60 -9.01
CA LEU A 156 0.84 3.15 -7.87
C LEU A 156 -0.10 2.91 -6.69
N GLN A 157 -0.15 1.67 -6.21
CA GLN A 157 -0.88 1.35 -4.99
C GLN A 157 -0.24 2.07 -3.81
N ILE A 158 -1.07 2.64 -2.95
CA ILE A 158 -0.63 3.19 -1.69
C ILE A 158 0.05 2.12 -0.84
N ILE A 159 1.10 2.51 -0.11
CA ILE A 159 1.72 1.65 0.91
C ILE A 159 0.70 1.24 1.98
N ASP A 160 1.03 0.22 2.78
CA ASP A 160 0.13 -0.21 3.85
C ASP A 160 -0.24 0.98 4.76
N ILE A 161 -1.54 1.24 4.87
CA ILE A 161 -2.10 2.34 5.64
C ILE A 161 -3.04 1.79 6.70
N GLN A 162 -2.87 2.30 7.91
CA GLN A 162 -3.70 2.01 9.06
C GLN A 162 -4.20 3.31 9.67
N SER A 163 -5.26 3.25 10.47
CA SER A 163 -5.72 4.46 11.13
C SER A 163 -4.65 5.00 12.09
N PRO A 164 -4.62 6.31 12.37
CA PRO A 164 -3.69 6.85 13.37
C PRO A 164 -3.81 6.19 14.75
N MET A 165 -4.99 5.68 15.11
CA MET A 165 -5.21 4.98 16.38
C MET A 165 -4.62 3.56 16.37
N ASP A 166 -4.71 2.84 15.24
CA ASP A 166 -4.11 1.51 15.11
C ASP A 166 -2.58 1.60 15.21
N ILE A 167 -1.99 2.59 14.54
CA ILE A 167 -0.54 2.85 14.62
C ILE A 167 -0.14 3.27 16.03
N ALA A 168 -0.94 4.08 16.74
CA ALA A 168 -0.69 4.40 18.14
C ALA A 168 -0.65 3.14 19.03
N ALA A 169 -1.52 2.16 18.77
CA ALA A 169 -1.53 0.86 19.46
C ALA A 169 -0.41 -0.11 19.02
N LEU A 170 0.32 0.20 17.95
CA LEU A 170 1.59 -0.45 17.60
C LEU A 170 2.76 0.18 18.36
N ILE A 171 2.75 1.51 18.54
CA ILE A 171 3.82 2.25 19.21
C ILE A 171 3.78 2.05 20.73
N TRP A 172 2.59 2.01 21.31
CA TRP A 172 2.38 1.85 22.75
C TRP A 172 2.14 0.37 23.09
N ASP A 173 2.88 -0.14 24.07
CA ASP A 173 2.63 -1.43 24.70
C ASP A 173 1.14 -1.62 25.02
N LYS A 174 0.54 -2.64 24.40
CA LYS A 174 -0.89 -2.90 24.50
C LYS A 174 -1.35 -3.17 25.94
N LEU A 175 -0.49 -3.68 26.81
CA LEU A 175 -0.83 -3.93 28.21
C LEU A 175 -1.10 -2.63 28.98
N THR A 176 -0.51 -1.50 28.55
CA THR A 176 -0.73 -0.20 29.19
C THR A 176 -1.49 0.78 28.32
N PHE A 177 -1.53 0.59 27.00
CA PHE A 177 -2.34 1.37 26.06
C PHE A 177 -3.84 1.23 26.33
N TYR A 178 -4.35 -0.01 26.45
CA TYR A 178 -5.79 -0.21 26.63
C TYR A 178 -6.34 0.38 27.94
N PRO A 179 -5.66 0.23 29.11
CA PRO A 179 -6.04 0.98 30.31
C PRO A 179 -5.96 2.50 30.12
N ALA A 180 -4.93 3.00 29.43
CA ALA A 180 -4.76 4.44 29.20
C ALA A 180 -5.89 5.08 28.39
N LEU A 181 -6.64 4.31 27.59
CA LEU A 181 -7.87 4.81 26.93
C LEU A 181 -8.89 5.37 27.93
N VAL A 182 -8.90 4.87 29.16
CA VAL A 182 -9.79 5.31 30.24
C VAL A 182 -9.05 6.20 31.23
N GLU A 183 -7.83 5.82 31.61
CA GLU A 183 -7.08 6.44 32.72
C GLU A 183 -6.32 7.70 32.31
N ALA A 184 -5.90 7.80 31.05
CA ALA A 184 -5.13 8.92 30.50
C ALA A 184 -5.47 9.17 29.02
N PRO A 185 -6.76 9.40 28.69
CA PRO A 185 -7.23 9.54 27.30
C PRO A 185 -6.53 10.68 26.56
N GLU A 186 -6.12 11.74 27.26
CA GLU A 186 -5.39 12.86 26.70
C GLU A 186 -4.03 12.44 26.11
N ALA A 187 -3.32 11.51 26.77
CA ALA A 187 -2.04 11.01 26.26
C ALA A 187 -2.24 10.11 25.04
N VAL A 188 -3.31 9.32 25.01
CA VAL A 188 -3.66 8.51 23.84
C VAL A 188 -4.01 9.40 22.65
N LEU A 189 -4.82 10.44 22.87
CA LEU A 189 -5.19 11.41 21.84
C LEU A 189 -3.97 12.19 21.35
N GLU A 190 -3.04 12.56 22.25
CA GLU A 190 -1.79 13.22 21.88
C GLU A 190 -0.94 12.32 20.97
N LEU A 191 -0.78 11.04 21.31
CA LEU A 191 -0.05 10.09 20.47
C LEU A 191 -0.72 9.93 19.10
N ALA A 192 -2.03 9.71 19.07
CA ALA A 192 -2.79 9.56 17.83
C ALA A 192 -2.72 10.84 16.97
N ASP A 193 -2.66 12.03 17.57
CA ASP A 193 -2.50 13.29 16.85
C ASP A 193 -1.09 13.43 16.25
N LYS A 194 -0.03 13.08 16.98
CA LYS A 194 1.34 13.03 16.45
C LYS A 194 1.43 12.07 15.26
N VAL A 195 0.86 10.86 15.41
CA VAL A 195 0.80 9.87 14.34
C VAL A 195 0.03 10.42 13.13
N LYS A 196 -1.14 11.02 13.35
CA LYS A 196 -1.93 11.65 12.28
C LYS A 196 -1.14 12.71 11.53
N GLN A 197 -0.40 13.57 12.24
CA GLN A 197 0.41 14.62 11.61
C GLN A 197 1.47 14.03 10.68
N PHE A 198 2.20 13.00 11.11
CA PHE A 198 3.17 12.31 10.26
C PHE A 198 2.50 11.52 9.13
N TYR A 199 1.40 10.84 9.43
CA TYR A 199 0.63 10.08 8.46
C TYR A 199 0.14 10.96 7.31
N VAL A 200 -0.43 12.13 7.62
CA VAL A 200 -0.89 13.10 6.62
C VAL A 200 0.28 13.62 5.79
N SER A 201 1.44 13.92 6.39
CA SER A 201 2.59 14.41 5.61
C SER A 201 3.14 13.35 4.64
N VAL A 202 3.12 12.07 5.04
CA VAL A 202 3.43 10.94 4.14
C VAL A 202 2.43 10.88 2.99
N LEU A 203 1.13 10.97 3.29
CA LEU A 203 0.07 10.90 2.27
C LEU A 203 0.11 12.07 1.30
N ASP A 204 0.25 13.30 1.80
CA ASP A 204 0.35 14.50 0.97
C ASP A 204 1.52 14.38 0.00
N THR A 205 2.69 13.95 0.51
CA THR A 205 3.88 13.74 -0.31
C THR A 205 3.69 12.61 -1.31
N TRP A 206 3.04 11.51 -0.91
CA TRP A 206 2.75 10.38 -1.80
C TRP A 206 1.83 10.79 -2.95
N PHE A 207 0.76 11.50 -2.65
CA PHE A 207 -0.21 11.95 -3.64
C PHE A 207 0.34 13.07 -4.54
N GLU A 208 1.17 13.96 -4.00
CA GLU A 208 1.86 14.97 -4.81
C GLU A 208 2.79 14.32 -5.85
N ARG A 209 3.54 13.27 -5.45
CA ARG A 209 4.52 12.62 -6.34
C ARG A 209 3.90 11.63 -7.32
N TYR A 210 2.94 10.83 -6.88
CA TYR A 210 2.45 9.66 -7.63
C TYR A 210 1.00 9.81 -8.09
N GLY A 211 0.34 10.90 -7.71
CA GLY A 211 -1.04 11.19 -8.06
C GLY A 211 -2.05 10.60 -7.08
N VAL A 212 -3.32 10.98 -7.30
CA VAL A 212 -4.47 10.59 -6.48
C VAL A 212 -5.30 9.47 -7.11
N GLU A 213 -4.83 8.92 -8.23
CA GLU A 213 -5.48 7.79 -8.87
C GLU A 213 -5.08 6.50 -8.16
N PHE A 214 -5.93 6.05 -7.24
CA PHE A 214 -5.78 4.76 -6.60
C PHE A 214 -7.06 3.94 -6.81
N ILE A 215 -6.87 2.64 -6.99
CA ILE A 215 -7.96 1.67 -6.90
C ILE A 215 -8.17 1.45 -5.40
N ALA A 216 -9.43 1.27 -5.00
CA ALA A 216 -9.74 0.92 -3.62
C ALA A 216 -8.82 -0.22 -3.16
N HIS A 217 -8.11 0.02 -2.06
CA HIS A 217 -7.35 -1.01 -1.38
C HIS A 217 -8.36 -2.10 -1.02
N TYR A 218 -8.33 -3.22 -1.75
CA TYR A 218 -9.21 -4.37 -1.58
C TYR A 218 -10.59 -4.31 -2.30
N PRO A 219 -11.11 -5.44 -2.82
CA PRO A 219 -10.58 -6.79 -2.70
C PRO A 219 -9.59 -7.16 -3.81
N ALA A 220 -8.37 -7.48 -3.38
CA ALA A 220 -7.42 -8.27 -4.16
C ALA A 220 -7.56 -9.74 -3.75
#